data_AF-A0A6J4UP18-F1
#
_entry.id   AF-A0A6J4UP18-F1
#
_cell.length_a   1.000
_cell.length_b   1.000
_cell.length_c   1.000
_cell.angle_alpha   90.00
_cell.angle_beta   90.00
_cell.angle_gamma   90.00
#
_symmetry.space_group_name_H-M   'P 1'
#
loop_
_entity.id
_entity.type
_entity.pdbx_description
1 polymer ?
#
loop_
_entity_poly.entity_id
_entity_poly.type
_entity_poly.pdbx_seq_one_letter_code
_entity_poly.pdbx_strand_id
1 'polypeptide(L)'
;MQDKLSQFFGQDTNREQEYSDFERRYREDPDSISDEEAARRYREIAQHDDDMDDPQMDSEYERAFSRMSSDERRELARHYQEASRNSSRSFQGYRDDYDLDRAASPRELGRMTRQASQQDPDLLESLLGGNSPLASTGGKIAMAGLAAMAAKKFLGRR
;
A
#
# COMPACT_ATOMS: atom_id res chain seq x y z
N MET A 1 -35.30 15.44 15.33
CA MET A 1 -34.35 14.31 15.22
C MET A 1 -34.26 13.84 13.76
N GLN A 2 -33.80 14.70 12.84
CA GLN A 2 -33.68 14.36 11.40
C GLN A 2 -32.27 14.62 10.83
N ASP A 3 -31.34 15.21 11.59
CA ASP A 3 -30.00 15.59 11.11
C ASP A 3 -28.94 14.49 11.08
N LYS A 4 -29.17 13.34 11.75
CA LYS A 4 -28.14 12.28 11.84
C LYS A 4 -28.05 11.39 10.60
N LEU A 5 -29.03 11.45 9.70
CA LEU A 5 -29.05 10.67 8.47
C LEU A 5 -28.32 11.39 7.32
N SER A 6 -28.36 12.73 7.26
CA SER A 6 -27.63 13.51 6.25
C SER A 6 -26.11 13.50 6.43
N GLN A 7 -25.62 13.28 7.65
CA GLN A 7 -24.19 13.19 7.96
C GLN A 7 -23.56 11.86 7.52
N PHE A 8 -24.37 10.83 7.26
CA PHE A 8 -23.89 9.54 6.76
C PHE A 8 -23.80 9.50 5.23
N PHE A 9 -24.68 10.21 4.52
CA PHE A 9 -24.67 10.29 3.05
C PHE A 9 -23.76 11.38 2.46
N GLY A 10 -23.28 12.33 3.27
CA GLY A 10 -22.36 13.39 2.82
C GLY A 10 -20.86 13.02 2.87
N GLN A 11 -20.51 11.87 3.46
CA GLN A 11 -19.12 11.45 3.63
C GLN A 11 -18.56 10.77 2.37
N ASP A 12 -19.43 10.11 1.59
CA ASP A 12 -19.03 9.38 0.37
C ASP A 12 -18.66 10.33 -0.79
N THR A 13 -19.44 11.40 -1.02
CA THR A 13 -19.15 12.35 -2.11
C THR A 13 -17.82 13.09 -1.90
N ASN A 14 -17.46 13.35 -0.63
CA ASN A 14 -16.22 14.02 -0.29
C ASN A 14 -15.01 13.09 -0.49
N ARG A 15 -15.15 11.79 -0.16
CA ARG A 15 -14.09 10.79 -0.39
C ARG A 15 -13.79 10.59 -1.87
N GLU A 16 -14.81 10.57 -2.72
CA GLU A 16 -14.60 10.44 -4.17
C GLU A 16 -13.81 11.63 -4.75
N GLN A 17 -14.13 12.85 -4.31
CA GLN A 17 -13.36 14.03 -4.69
C GLN A 17 -11.93 13.96 -4.17
N GLU A 18 -11.73 13.54 -2.93
CA GLU A 18 -10.42 13.36 -2.33
C GLU A 18 -9.56 12.32 -3.07
N TYR A 19 -10.14 11.18 -3.45
CA TYR A 19 -9.46 10.13 -4.20
C TYR A 19 -9.13 10.56 -5.63
N SER A 20 -10.05 11.27 -6.29
CA SER A 20 -9.83 11.83 -7.63
C SER A 20 -8.72 12.88 -7.63
N ASP A 21 -8.72 13.76 -6.62
CA ASP A 21 -7.67 14.76 -6.45
C ASP A 21 -6.30 14.13 -6.16
N PHE A 22 -6.26 13.12 -5.29
CA PHE A 22 -5.05 12.36 -4.99
C PHE A 22 -4.49 11.67 -6.24
N GLU A 23 -5.33 10.98 -7.02
CA GLU A 23 -4.92 10.30 -8.24
C GLU A 23 -4.37 11.27 -9.29
N ARG A 24 -5.05 12.42 -9.46
CA ARG A 24 -4.60 13.50 -10.34
C ARG A 24 -3.26 14.05 -9.90
N ARG A 25 -3.11 14.41 -8.62
CA ARG A 25 -1.85 14.95 -8.06
C ARG A 25 -0.72 13.95 -8.22
N TYR A 26 -0.95 12.67 -7.93
CA TYR A 26 0.04 11.63 -8.12
C TYR A 26 0.53 11.53 -9.57
N ARG A 27 -0.37 11.72 -10.55
CA ARG A 27 -0.05 11.65 -11.97
C ARG A 27 0.71 12.89 -12.46
N GLU A 28 0.33 14.07 -11.97
CA GLU A 28 0.92 15.36 -12.37
C GLU A 28 2.25 15.62 -11.66
N ASP A 29 2.27 15.42 -10.34
CA ASP A 29 3.42 15.65 -9.46
C ASP A 29 3.39 14.66 -8.28
N PRO A 30 3.94 13.45 -8.45
CA PRO A 30 3.98 12.44 -7.38
C PRO A 30 4.75 12.89 -6.15
N ASP A 31 5.69 13.84 -6.29
CA ASP A 31 6.47 14.39 -5.18
C ASP A 31 5.65 15.36 -4.31
N SER A 32 4.50 15.82 -4.82
CA SER A 32 3.54 16.66 -4.06
C SER A 32 2.79 15.88 -2.97
N ILE A 33 2.81 14.55 -3.01
CA ILE A 33 2.13 13.68 -2.06
C ILE A 33 3.05 13.37 -0.88
N SER A 34 2.61 13.73 0.32
CA SER A 34 3.36 13.42 1.53
C SER A 34 3.30 11.93 1.89
N ASP A 35 4.31 11.48 2.64
CA ASP A 35 4.42 10.10 3.13
C ASP A 35 3.18 9.70 3.92
N GLU A 36 2.74 10.59 4.81
CA GLU A 36 1.59 10.40 5.67
C GLU A 36 0.30 10.33 4.86
N GLU A 37 0.21 11.12 3.78
CA GLU A 37 -0.93 11.09 2.87
C GLU A 37 -0.95 9.78 2.07
N ALA A 38 0.15 9.39 1.43
CA ALA A 38 0.24 8.13 0.69
C ALA A 38 -0.07 6.91 1.58
N ALA A 39 0.54 6.86 2.76
CA ALA A 39 0.32 5.81 3.73
C ALA A 39 -1.13 5.80 4.26
N ARG A 40 -1.71 6.96 4.56
CA ARG A 40 -3.11 7.08 4.99
C ARG A 40 -4.06 6.59 3.90
N ARG A 41 -3.90 7.06 2.65
CA ARG A 41 -4.75 6.65 1.53
C ARG A 41 -4.64 5.16 1.26
N TYR A 42 -3.42 4.62 1.29
CA TYR A 42 -3.22 3.19 1.13
C TYR A 42 -3.93 2.39 2.24
N ARG A 43 -3.81 2.81 3.51
CA ARG A 43 -4.53 2.15 4.64
C ARG A 43 -6.04 2.23 4.48
N GLU A 44 -6.57 3.41 4.15
CA GLU A 44 -8.01 3.62 3.94
C GLU A 44 -8.54 2.66 2.88
N ILE A 45 -7.81 2.43 1.80
CA ILE A 45 -8.25 1.55 0.72
C ILE A 45 -7.96 0.07 1.04
N ALA A 46 -6.86 -0.24 1.73
CA ALA A 46 -6.53 -1.59 2.15
C ALA A 46 -7.55 -2.17 3.14
N GLN A 47 -8.19 -1.34 3.96
CA GLN A 47 -9.28 -1.75 4.85
C GLN A 47 -10.58 -2.10 4.11
N HIS A 48 -10.72 -1.70 2.85
CA HIS A 48 -11.80 -2.13 1.97
C HIS A 48 -11.32 -3.34 1.15
N ASP A 49 -11.30 -4.51 1.81
CA ASP A 49 -10.74 -5.79 1.32
C ASP A 49 -11.12 -6.17 -0.12
N ASP A 50 -12.31 -5.77 -0.60
CA ASP A 50 -12.80 -6.08 -1.95
C ASP A 50 -11.99 -5.43 -3.09
N ASP A 51 -11.21 -4.38 -2.82
CA ASP A 51 -10.46 -3.64 -3.84
C ASP A 51 -9.03 -4.15 -4.03
N MET A 52 -8.41 -4.71 -2.99
CA MET A 52 -7.01 -5.17 -2.99
C MET A 52 -6.81 -6.57 -3.57
N ASP A 53 -7.88 -7.36 -3.74
CA ASP A 53 -7.78 -8.74 -4.22
C ASP A 53 -7.73 -8.89 -5.77
N ASP A 54 -7.46 -7.79 -6.49
CA ASP A 54 -7.37 -7.81 -7.96
C ASP A 54 -6.09 -8.47 -8.48
N PRO A 55 -6.15 -9.39 -9.45
CA PRO A 55 -4.97 -9.82 -10.20
C PRO A 55 -4.24 -8.66 -10.90
N GLN A 56 -4.94 -7.59 -11.29
CA GLN A 56 -4.33 -6.39 -11.87
C GLN A 56 -3.50 -5.59 -10.84
N MET A 57 -3.72 -5.78 -9.54
CA MET A 57 -2.91 -5.11 -8.52
C MET A 57 -1.47 -5.62 -8.53
N ASP A 58 -1.25 -6.91 -8.81
CA ASP A 58 0.09 -7.51 -8.73
C ASP A 58 1.10 -6.82 -9.65
N SER A 59 0.69 -6.47 -10.87
CA SER A 59 1.55 -5.74 -11.82
C SER A 59 1.78 -4.29 -11.41
N GLU A 60 0.85 -3.69 -10.67
CA GLU A 60 1.00 -2.33 -10.13
C GLU A 60 1.91 -2.31 -8.92
N TYR A 61 1.81 -3.28 -8.01
CA TYR A 61 2.80 -3.50 -6.95
C TYR A 61 4.20 -3.70 -7.53
N GLU A 62 4.33 -4.53 -8.56
CA GLU A 62 5.61 -4.74 -9.23
C GLU A 62 6.16 -3.42 -9.82
N ARG A 63 5.32 -2.64 -10.51
CA ARG A 63 5.72 -1.34 -11.07
C ARG A 63 6.08 -0.32 -10.00
N ALA A 64 5.33 -0.27 -8.91
CA ALA A 64 5.56 0.60 -7.77
C ALA A 64 6.91 0.29 -7.13
N PHE A 65 7.15 -0.97 -6.75
CA PHE A 65 8.40 -1.40 -6.13
C PHE A 65 9.60 -1.39 -7.08
N SER A 66 9.38 -1.40 -8.40
CA SER A 66 10.45 -1.21 -9.38
C SER A 66 11.07 0.18 -9.31
N ARG A 67 10.36 1.18 -8.77
CA ARG A 67 10.87 2.55 -8.57
C ARG A 67 11.77 2.70 -7.34
N MET A 68 11.71 1.75 -6.42
CA MET A 68 12.67 1.67 -5.31
C MET A 68 14.05 1.31 -5.84
N SER A 69 15.09 1.82 -5.20
CA SER A 69 16.46 1.36 -5.39
C SER A 69 16.61 -0.10 -4.93
N SER A 70 17.68 -0.75 -5.39
CA SER A 70 17.96 -2.13 -4.98
C SER A 70 18.16 -2.27 -3.47
N ASP A 71 18.72 -1.27 -2.81
CA ASP A 71 19.01 -1.31 -1.38
C ASP A 71 17.73 -1.11 -0.56
N GLU A 72 16.87 -0.16 -0.93
CA GLU A 72 15.55 0.02 -0.30
C GLU A 72 14.70 -1.25 -0.43
N ARG A 73 14.73 -1.92 -1.59
CA ARG A 73 14.02 -3.19 -1.80
C ARG A 73 14.56 -4.32 -0.92
N ARG A 74 15.89 -4.41 -0.76
CA ARG A 74 16.52 -5.41 0.12
C ARG A 74 16.18 -5.13 1.58
N GLU A 75 16.15 -3.87 1.99
CA GLU A 75 15.76 -3.49 3.34
C GLU A 75 14.31 -3.91 3.60
N LEU A 76 13.39 -3.60 2.68
CA LEU A 76 12.00 -4.03 2.77
C LEU A 76 11.85 -5.56 2.84
N ALA A 77 12.61 -6.30 2.04
CA ALA A 77 12.61 -7.76 2.09
C ALA A 77 13.11 -8.31 3.44
N ARG A 78 14.10 -7.67 4.08
CA ARG A 78 14.55 -8.04 5.43
C ARG A 78 13.45 -7.83 6.46
N HIS A 79 12.70 -6.73 6.38
CA HIS A 79 11.55 -6.51 7.27
C HIS A 79 10.49 -7.61 7.13
N TYR A 80 10.16 -8.02 5.90
CA TYR A 80 9.25 -9.16 5.70
C TYR A 80 9.81 -10.48 6.23
N GLN A 81 11.11 -10.71 6.07
CA GLN A 81 11.79 -11.89 6.61
C GLN A 81 11.71 -11.92 8.15
N GLU A 82 11.98 -10.80 8.80
CA GLU A 82 11.89 -10.65 10.26
C GLU A 82 10.46 -10.84 10.76
N ALA A 83 9.49 -10.26 10.06
CA ALA A 83 8.08 -10.41 10.38
C ALA A 83 7.62 -11.87 10.28
N SER A 84 8.04 -12.59 9.25
CA SER A 84 7.67 -14.00 9.04
C SER A 84 8.33 -14.95 10.04
N ARG A 85 9.46 -14.57 10.64
CA ARG A 85 10.14 -15.34 11.70
C ARG A 85 9.53 -15.08 13.08
N ASN A 86 8.77 -14.00 13.23
CA ASN A 86 8.16 -13.64 14.49
C ASN A 86 6.90 -14.48 14.74
N SER A 87 6.99 -15.44 15.66
CA SER A 87 5.87 -16.34 16.01
C SER A 87 4.65 -15.63 16.62
N SER A 88 4.79 -14.37 17.03
CA SER A 88 3.68 -13.54 17.51
C SER A 88 2.90 -12.87 16.38
N ARG A 89 3.39 -12.93 15.13
CA ARG A 89 2.74 -12.37 13.95
C ARG A 89 2.04 -13.44 13.14
N SER A 90 0.96 -13.06 12.49
CA SER A 90 0.19 -13.94 11.59
C SER A 90 0.77 -13.98 10.17
N PHE A 91 1.71 -13.09 9.86
CA PHE A 91 2.30 -12.97 8.52
C PHE A 91 3.16 -14.19 8.15
N GLN A 92 2.79 -14.85 7.03
CA GLN A 92 3.52 -15.99 6.47
C GLN A 92 3.84 -15.77 4.98
N GLY A 93 4.00 -14.51 4.56
CA GLY A 93 4.24 -14.15 3.16
C GLY A 93 5.68 -14.37 2.68
N TYR A 94 6.65 -14.42 3.61
CA TYR A 94 8.04 -14.71 3.28
C TYR A 94 8.26 -16.24 3.21
N ARG A 95 8.83 -16.73 2.11
CA ARG A 95 9.08 -18.18 1.95
C ARG A 95 10.49 -18.54 2.39
N ASP A 96 10.64 -19.64 3.10
CA ASP A 96 11.93 -20.11 3.62
C ASP A 96 12.97 -20.41 2.52
N ASP A 97 12.52 -20.71 1.30
CA ASP A 97 13.38 -20.99 0.14
C ASP A 97 13.89 -19.74 -0.59
N TYR A 98 13.50 -18.54 -0.15
CA TYR A 98 13.92 -17.30 -0.79
C TYR A 98 15.26 -16.79 -0.26
N ASP A 99 16.23 -16.67 -1.17
CA ASP A 99 17.35 -15.76 -0.95
C ASP A 99 16.87 -14.30 -0.91
N LEU A 100 17.68 -13.42 -0.32
CA LEU A 100 17.32 -12.02 -0.11
C LEU A 100 17.12 -11.27 -1.44
N ASP A 101 17.88 -11.59 -2.49
CA ASP A 101 17.77 -10.89 -3.77
C ASP A 101 16.47 -11.25 -4.49
N ARG A 102 16.03 -12.52 -4.42
CA ARG A 102 14.74 -12.98 -4.91
C ARG A 102 13.60 -12.36 -4.14
N ALA A 103 13.69 -12.33 -2.80
CA ALA A 103 12.69 -11.68 -1.95
C ALA A 103 12.61 -10.16 -2.18
N ALA A 104 13.73 -9.52 -2.52
CA ALA A 104 13.83 -8.10 -2.86
C ALA A 104 13.42 -7.80 -4.31
N SER A 105 12.96 -8.78 -5.08
CA SER A 105 12.41 -8.49 -6.40
C SER A 105 11.10 -7.70 -6.29
N PRO A 106 10.83 -6.73 -7.18
CA PRO A 106 9.61 -5.92 -7.10
C PRO A 106 8.32 -6.74 -7.05
N ARG A 107 8.30 -7.85 -7.78
CA ARG A 107 7.18 -8.79 -7.81
C ARG A 107 6.94 -9.50 -6.47
N GLU A 108 7.99 -10.02 -5.85
CA GLU A 108 7.84 -10.71 -4.56
C GLU A 108 7.53 -9.73 -3.43
N LEU A 109 8.10 -8.52 -3.45
CA LEU A 109 7.71 -7.43 -2.54
C LEU A 109 6.23 -7.11 -2.69
N GLY A 110 5.73 -7.00 -3.92
CA GLY A 110 4.31 -6.82 -4.20
C GLY A 110 3.41 -7.84 -3.56
N ARG A 111 3.75 -9.11 -3.79
CA ARG A 111 3.04 -10.24 -3.20
C ARG A 111 3.09 -10.21 -1.68
N MET A 112 4.25 -9.95 -1.07
CA MET A 112 4.40 -9.87 0.38
C MET A 112 3.61 -8.70 0.98
N THR A 113 3.59 -7.53 0.32
CA THR A 113 2.79 -6.38 0.77
C THR A 113 1.30 -6.66 0.74
N ARG A 114 0.80 -7.27 -0.34
CA ARG A 114 -0.60 -7.71 -0.44
C ARG A 114 -0.94 -8.80 0.61
N GLN A 115 -0.04 -9.76 0.82
CA GLN A 115 -0.26 -10.76 1.87
C GLN A 115 -0.23 -10.14 3.27
N ALA A 116 0.65 -9.16 3.51
CA ALA A 116 0.68 -8.44 4.78
C ALA A 116 -0.61 -7.65 5.00
N SER A 117 -1.14 -6.96 3.98
CA SER A 117 -2.41 -6.24 4.12
C SER A 117 -3.58 -7.16 4.50
N GLN A 118 -3.57 -8.41 4.01
CA GLN A 118 -4.62 -9.40 4.27
C GLN A 118 -4.43 -10.19 5.58
N GLN A 119 -3.19 -10.54 5.94
CA GLN A 119 -2.89 -11.47 7.04
C GLN A 119 -2.45 -10.78 8.33
N ASP A 120 -1.77 -9.63 8.22
CA ASP A 120 -1.18 -8.91 9.34
C ASP A 120 -1.25 -7.39 9.06
N PRO A 121 -2.43 -6.76 9.21
CA PRO A 121 -2.59 -5.32 9.03
C PRO A 121 -1.65 -4.50 9.92
N ASP A 122 -1.33 -4.99 11.12
CA ASP A 122 -0.39 -4.35 12.04
C ASP A 122 1.05 -4.34 11.48
N LEU A 123 1.47 -5.40 10.78
CA LEU A 123 2.72 -5.41 10.03
C LEU A 123 2.70 -4.34 8.95
N LEU A 124 1.63 -4.27 8.17
CA LEU A 124 1.51 -3.24 7.14
C LEU A 124 1.57 -1.83 7.76
N GLU A 125 0.90 -1.59 8.88
CA GLU A 125 1.00 -0.30 9.59
C GLU A 125 2.44 0.00 10.02
N SER A 126 3.16 -1.00 10.55
CA SER A 126 4.57 -0.83 10.92
C SER A 126 5.46 -0.51 9.72
N LEU A 127 5.16 -1.12 8.56
CA LEU A 127 5.83 -0.84 7.30
C LEU A 127 5.44 0.51 6.71
N LEU A 128 4.32 1.11 7.12
CA LEU A 128 3.92 2.44 6.66
C LEU A 128 4.27 3.55 7.66
N GLY A 129 4.86 3.20 8.80
CA GLY A 129 5.33 4.12 9.81
C GLY A 129 6.63 4.83 9.42
N GLY A 130 6.93 5.96 10.07
CA GLY A 130 8.05 6.84 9.72
C GLY A 130 9.47 6.27 9.82
N ASN A 131 9.65 5.05 10.34
CA ASN A 131 10.94 4.35 10.44
C ASN A 131 11.06 3.17 9.47
N SER A 132 10.21 3.09 8.45
CA SER A 132 10.15 1.95 7.53
C SER A 132 10.87 2.22 6.20
N PRO A 133 11.36 1.17 5.50
CA PRO A 133 11.81 1.26 4.11
C PRO A 133 10.78 1.84 3.14
N LEU A 134 9.47 1.77 3.45
CA LEU A 134 8.44 2.40 2.61
C LEU A 134 8.35 3.92 2.83
N ALA A 135 8.96 4.46 3.87
CA ALA A 135 9.13 5.90 4.10
C ALA A 135 10.35 6.48 3.36
N SER A 136 11.12 5.65 2.65
CA SER A 136 12.19 6.11 1.75
C SER A 136 11.62 6.83 0.52
N THR A 137 12.43 7.60 -0.22
CA THR A 137 11.95 8.29 -1.45
C THR A 137 11.36 7.31 -2.46
N GLY A 138 12.01 6.17 -2.70
CA GLY A 138 11.47 5.14 -3.59
C GLY A 138 10.21 4.49 -3.03
N GLY A 139 10.19 4.24 -1.72
CA GLY A 139 9.04 3.69 -1.00
C GLY A 139 7.80 4.58 -1.08
N LYS A 140 7.97 5.89 -0.92
CA LYS A 140 6.89 6.89 -1.03
C LYS A 140 6.23 6.86 -2.39
N ILE A 141 7.05 6.90 -3.45
CA ILE A 141 6.55 6.90 -4.83
C ILE A 141 5.83 5.57 -5.11
N ALA A 142 6.37 4.46 -4.60
CA ALA A 142 5.72 3.16 -4.70
C ALA A 142 4.34 3.17 -4.01
N MET A 143 4.29 3.61 -2.76
CA MET A 143 3.06 3.66 -1.96
C MET A 143 2.02 4.62 -2.53
N ALA A 144 2.43 5.81 -2.96
CA ALA A 144 1.55 6.78 -3.60
C ALA A 144 0.94 6.21 -4.89
N GLY A 145 1.73 5.45 -5.66
CA GLY A 145 1.23 4.74 -6.85
C GLY A 145 0.21 3.68 -6.55
N LEU A 146 0.44 2.90 -5.49
CA LEU A 146 -0.51 1.87 -5.07
C LEU A 146 -1.81 2.48 -4.55
N ALA A 147 -1.70 3.52 -3.72
CA ALA A 147 -2.85 4.27 -3.25
C ALA A 147 -3.64 4.91 -4.40
N ALA A 148 -2.95 5.48 -5.40
CA ALA A 148 -3.61 6.17 -6.52
C ALA A 148 -4.34 5.18 -7.43
N MET A 149 -3.74 4.02 -7.68
CA MET A 149 -4.38 2.94 -8.44
C MET A 149 -5.58 2.36 -7.71
N ALA A 150 -5.44 2.12 -6.41
CA ALA A 150 -6.53 1.62 -5.58
C ALA A 150 -7.70 2.62 -5.53
N ALA A 151 -7.40 3.92 -5.41
CA ALA A 151 -8.36 5.01 -5.48
C ALA A 151 -9.07 5.07 -6.83
N LYS A 152 -8.31 4.96 -7.94
CA LYS A 152 -8.87 4.91 -9.29
C LYS A 152 -9.84 3.75 -9.49
N LYS A 153 -9.51 2.58 -8.92
CA LYS A 153 -10.37 1.39 -8.99
C LYS A 153 -11.67 1.58 -8.22
N PHE A 154 -11.59 2.14 -7.01
CA PHE A 154 -12.75 2.50 -6.22
C PHE A 154 -13.69 3.45 -6.97
N LEU A 155 -13.13 4.46 -7.66
CA LEU A 155 -13.89 5.40 -8.50
C LEU A 155 -14.50 4.76 -9.76
N GLY A 156 -13.85 3.75 -10.33
CA GLY A 156 -14.27 3.09 -11.58
C GLY A 156 -15.28 1.95 -11.42
N ARG A 157 -15.60 1.54 -10.18
CA ARG A 157 -16.57 0.45 -9.88
C ARG A 157 -18.03 0.91 -9.83
N ARG A 158 -18.33 2.20 -10.05
CA ARG A 158 -19.69 2.75 -10.09
C ARG A 158 -20.23 2.86 -11.50
#